data_AF-A0A929T1Z5-F1
#
_entry.id   AF-A0A929T1Z5-F1
#
_cell.length_a   1.000
_cell.length_b   1.000
_cell.length_c   1.000
_cell.angle_alpha   90.00
_cell.angle_beta   90.00
_cell.angle_gamma   90.00
#
_symmetry.space_group_name_H-M   'P 1'
#
loop_
_entity.id
_entity.type
_entity.pdbx_description
1 polymer ?
#
loop_
_entity_poly.entity_id
_entity_poly.type
_entity_poly.pdbx_seq_one_letter_code
_entity_poly.pdbx_strand_id
1 'polypeptide(L)'
;MGTLGGCSYGTPQYLSYVPDFKAGSRDQEDVADAFAKNLCVTNSDITLGDFSLQDGCSAGLFDLNHRKTLYSLHVNERKNPASLTKVMTALVALKHAKLDQTLTASTSVNLITEEGAQKIGLRAGDSMTLDQALHILLIYSANDVGIMIAENIGGSVDGFVKMMNEEALALGATNCHFQNPHGLQKDNHYVTAYD
;
A
#
# COMPACT_ATOMS: atom_id res chain seq x y z
N MET A 1 -37.97 45.20 17.29
CA MET A 1 -38.70 43.91 17.23
C MET A 1 -38.07 43.07 16.12
N GLY A 2 -37.58 41.86 16.45
CA GLY A 2 -37.07 40.82 15.51
C GLY A 2 -35.56 40.87 15.22
N THR A 3 -34.68 40.23 16.00
CA THR A 3 -34.17 38.82 16.02
C THR A 3 -32.87 38.60 15.23
N LEU A 4 -31.87 38.06 15.95
CA LEU A 4 -30.53 37.61 15.53
C LEU A 4 -30.54 36.21 14.88
N GLY A 5 -29.52 35.94 14.06
CA GLY A 5 -28.99 34.60 13.70
C GLY A 5 -28.17 34.67 12.40
N GLY A 6 -26.95 34.16 12.24
CA GLY A 6 -25.99 33.44 13.08
C GLY A 6 -24.79 33.05 12.17
N CYS A 7 -23.57 33.13 12.69
CA CYS A 7 -22.36 32.65 12.02
C CYS A 7 -22.15 31.15 12.31
N SER A 8 -21.77 30.32 11.33
CA SER A 8 -20.77 29.25 11.56
C SER A 8 -20.28 28.61 10.24
N TYR A 9 -19.00 28.25 10.30
CA TYR A 9 -18.05 27.75 9.32
C TYR A 9 -18.30 26.35 8.75
N GLY A 10 -17.69 26.08 7.59
CA GLY A 10 -16.84 24.89 7.43
C GLY A 10 -17.24 23.89 6.35
N THR A 11 -16.87 24.14 5.09
CA THR A 11 -16.74 23.07 4.08
C THR A 11 -15.38 22.37 4.24
N PRO A 12 -15.32 21.03 4.18
CA PRO A 12 -14.07 20.30 4.38
C PRO A 12 -13.11 20.52 3.20
N GLN A 13 -11.86 20.81 3.54
CA GLN A 13 -10.74 20.99 2.62
C GLN A 13 -10.50 19.71 1.82
N TYR A 14 -10.80 19.74 0.52
CA TYR A 14 -10.01 18.98 -0.44
C TYR A 14 -8.65 19.68 -0.52
N LEU A 15 -7.56 18.92 -0.28
CA LEU A 15 -6.20 19.34 -0.57
C LEU A 15 -6.06 19.54 -2.08
N SER A 16 -6.50 20.69 -2.59
CA SER A 16 -6.02 21.20 -3.86
C SER A 16 -4.55 21.51 -3.68
N TYR A 17 -3.71 20.86 -4.47
CA TYR A 17 -2.31 21.25 -4.62
C TYR A 17 -2.29 22.68 -5.18
N VAL A 18 -2.02 23.67 -4.33
CA VAL A 18 -1.82 25.06 -4.71
C VAL A 18 -0.31 25.29 -4.75
N PRO A 19 0.32 25.43 -5.92
CA PRO A 19 1.73 25.76 -6.00
C PRO A 19 1.89 27.27 -5.83
N ASP A 20 1.47 27.83 -4.68
CA ASP A 20 1.72 29.24 -4.37
C ASP A 20 3.04 29.36 -3.62
N PHE A 21 4.13 29.03 -4.33
CA PHE A 21 5.47 29.44 -3.94
C PHE A 21 5.71 30.85 -4.48
N LYS A 22 5.59 31.88 -3.62
CA LYS A 22 5.99 33.24 -3.99
C LYS A 22 7.52 33.34 -3.99
N ALA A 23 8.13 33.15 -5.15
CA ALA A 23 9.52 33.53 -5.39
C ALA A 23 9.62 35.04 -5.65
N GLY A 24 10.50 35.72 -4.91
CA GLY A 24 10.82 37.13 -5.10
C GLY A 24 11.48 37.39 -6.46
N SER A 25 11.28 38.60 -6.99
CA SER A 25 11.73 39.01 -8.31
C SER A 25 13.24 39.29 -8.39
N ARG A 26 13.93 38.60 -9.31
CA ARG A 26 14.78 39.15 -10.40
C ARG A 26 15.74 38.08 -10.93
N ASP A 27 15.71 37.94 -12.25
CA ASP A 27 16.74 37.47 -13.18
C ASP A 27 17.44 36.13 -12.87
N GLN A 28 17.15 35.14 -13.75
CA GLN A 28 17.62 33.75 -13.81
C GLN A 28 16.67 32.75 -13.11
N GLU A 29 15.75 32.19 -13.91
CA GLU A 29 14.79 31.15 -13.48
C GLU A 29 15.50 29.80 -13.25
N ASP A 30 16.26 29.70 -12.16
CA ASP A 30 16.56 28.40 -11.56
C ASP A 30 15.31 27.91 -10.83
N VAL A 31 14.36 27.36 -11.59
CA VAL A 31 13.18 26.71 -11.03
C VAL A 31 13.63 25.39 -10.39
N ALA A 32 13.37 25.23 -9.10
CA ALA A 32 13.65 23.97 -8.41
C ALA A 32 12.88 22.82 -9.06
N ASP A 33 13.52 21.66 -9.15
CA ASP A 33 12.87 20.45 -9.66
C ASP A 33 11.65 20.11 -8.81
N ALA A 34 10.50 19.91 -9.47
CA ALA A 34 9.31 19.44 -8.78
C ALA A 34 9.58 18.07 -8.15
N PHE A 35 9.03 17.83 -6.95
CA PHE A 35 9.19 16.58 -6.21
C PHE A 35 8.90 15.32 -7.07
N ALA A 36 7.90 15.42 -7.95
CA ALA A 36 7.46 14.34 -8.83
C ALA A 36 8.14 14.29 -10.20
N LYS A 37 9.16 15.12 -10.48
CA LYS A 37 9.82 15.20 -11.80
C LYS A 37 10.32 13.83 -12.31
N ASN A 38 10.69 12.94 -11.39
CA ASN A 38 11.25 11.63 -11.71
C ASN A 38 10.22 10.49 -11.58
N LEU A 39 8.93 10.79 -11.40
CA LEU A 39 7.86 9.83 -11.16
C LEU A 39 6.85 9.81 -12.31
N CYS A 40 6.24 8.66 -12.57
CA CYS A 40 5.18 8.51 -13.55
C CYS A 40 3.84 9.02 -13.00
N VAL A 41 3.65 10.33 -12.86
CA VAL A 41 2.44 10.89 -12.26
C VAL A 41 1.29 11.06 -13.26
N THR A 42 0.07 10.77 -12.82
CA THR A 42 -1.17 11.15 -13.53
C THR A 42 -2.28 11.49 -12.55
N ASN A 43 -3.12 12.45 -12.91
CA ASN A 43 -4.32 12.85 -12.17
C ASN A 43 -5.61 12.53 -12.93
N SER A 44 -5.51 11.93 -14.11
CA SER A 44 -6.62 11.65 -15.02
C SER A 44 -6.40 10.33 -15.75
N ASP A 45 -7.48 9.82 -16.34
CA ASP A 45 -7.41 8.61 -17.14
C ASP A 45 -6.72 8.88 -18.48
N ILE A 46 -5.88 7.93 -18.88
CA ILE A 46 -5.11 7.97 -20.13
C ILE A 46 -5.50 6.72 -20.91
N THR A 47 -6.11 6.91 -22.07
CA THR A 47 -6.55 5.81 -22.93
C THR A 47 -5.41 5.29 -23.79
N LEU A 48 -5.46 3.99 -24.11
CA LEU A 48 -4.49 3.33 -24.98
C LEU A 48 -5.22 2.74 -26.18
N GLY A 49 -5.45 3.57 -27.20
CA GLY A 49 -6.26 3.19 -28.37
C GLY A 49 -7.69 2.81 -27.97
N ASP A 50 -8.20 1.70 -28.53
CA ASP A 50 -9.55 1.19 -28.29
C ASP A 50 -9.64 0.25 -27.07
N PHE A 51 -8.59 0.20 -26.24
CA PHE A 51 -8.58 -0.63 -25.03
C PHE A 51 -9.52 -0.05 -23.96
N SER A 52 -10.46 -0.86 -23.48
CA SER A 52 -11.35 -0.56 -22.36
C SER A 52 -11.44 -1.76 -21.44
N LEU A 53 -11.40 -1.50 -20.13
CA LEU A 53 -11.71 -2.49 -19.11
C LEU A 53 -13.21 -2.42 -18.75
N GLN A 54 -13.69 -3.43 -18.03
CA GLN A 54 -15.04 -3.42 -17.47
C GLN A 54 -15.16 -2.37 -16.35
N ASP A 55 -16.39 -1.96 -16.08
CA ASP A 55 -16.71 -1.03 -15.01
C ASP A 55 -16.23 -1.56 -13.64
N GLY A 56 -15.69 -0.65 -12.82
CA GLY A 56 -15.19 -0.95 -11.48
C GLY A 56 -13.73 -1.42 -11.41
N CYS A 57 -13.05 -1.62 -12.54
CA CYS A 57 -11.62 -1.88 -12.59
C CYS A 57 -10.79 -0.60 -12.36
N SER A 58 -9.62 -0.76 -11.74
CA SER A 58 -8.53 0.22 -11.73
C SER A 58 -7.29 -0.42 -12.35
N ALA A 59 -6.57 0.32 -13.19
CA ALA A 59 -5.38 -0.19 -13.86
C ALA A 59 -4.45 0.96 -14.30
N GLY A 60 -3.15 0.73 -14.20
CA GLY A 60 -2.12 1.67 -14.65
C GLY A 60 -1.01 0.94 -15.41
N LEU A 61 -0.45 1.61 -16.42
CA LEU A 61 0.76 1.16 -17.11
C LEU A 61 1.79 2.28 -17.09
N PHE A 62 2.95 2.00 -16.51
CA PHE A 62 4.00 2.99 -16.28
C PHE A 62 5.29 2.55 -16.97
N ASP A 63 5.82 3.42 -17.81
CA ASP A 63 7.17 3.29 -18.35
C ASP A 63 8.16 3.94 -17.39
N LEU A 64 8.82 3.11 -16.58
CA LEU A 64 9.76 3.59 -15.57
C LEU A 64 11.07 4.13 -16.16
N ASN A 65 11.45 3.71 -17.37
CA ASN A 65 12.67 4.17 -18.03
C ASN A 65 12.49 5.59 -18.57
N HIS A 66 11.33 5.85 -19.21
CA HIS A 66 11.00 7.16 -19.77
C HIS A 66 10.15 8.02 -18.83
N ARG A 67 9.82 7.50 -17.64
CA ARG A 67 9.05 8.19 -16.59
C ARG A 67 7.70 8.69 -17.08
N LYS A 68 7.01 7.84 -17.85
CA LYS A 68 5.78 8.18 -18.54
C LYS A 68 4.67 7.21 -18.15
N THR A 69 3.52 7.76 -17.77
CA THR A 69 2.28 6.99 -17.66
C THR A 69 1.72 6.76 -19.06
N LEU A 70 1.65 5.49 -19.47
CA LEU A 70 1.19 5.09 -20.80
C LEU A 70 -0.32 4.81 -20.83
N TYR A 71 -0.87 4.33 -19.71
CA TYR A 71 -2.28 4.06 -19.54
C TYR A 71 -2.66 4.28 -18.08
N SER A 72 -3.87 4.80 -17.85
CA SER A 72 -4.42 5.03 -16.52
C SER A 72 -5.92 4.93 -16.57
N LEU A 73 -6.49 4.12 -15.67
CA LEU A 73 -7.92 4.02 -15.42
C LEU A 73 -8.13 3.96 -13.91
N HIS A 74 -8.73 4.99 -13.33
CA HIS A 74 -9.07 5.08 -11.91
C HIS A 74 -7.91 4.68 -10.98
N VAL A 75 -6.66 5.05 -11.34
CA VAL A 75 -5.45 4.52 -10.67
C VAL A 75 -5.33 4.92 -9.20
N ASN A 76 -5.97 6.02 -8.80
CA ASN A 76 -5.99 6.54 -7.44
C ASN A 76 -7.26 6.10 -6.64
N GLU A 77 -8.12 5.28 -7.24
CA GLU A 77 -9.30 4.77 -6.54
C GLU A 77 -8.89 3.68 -5.54
N ARG A 78 -9.45 3.74 -4.33
CA ARG A 78 -9.18 2.76 -3.27
C ARG A 78 -9.83 1.43 -3.61
N LYS A 79 -9.05 0.36 -3.57
CA LYS A 79 -9.48 -1.02 -3.79
C LYS A 79 -9.01 -1.92 -2.65
N ASN A 80 -9.72 -3.04 -2.47
CA ASN A 80 -9.25 -4.10 -1.58
C ASN A 80 -8.03 -4.79 -2.23
N PRO A 81 -6.86 -4.84 -1.58
CA PRO A 81 -5.66 -5.42 -2.19
C PRO A 81 -5.72 -6.93 -2.35
N ALA A 82 -6.54 -7.61 -1.54
CA ALA A 82 -6.44 -9.05 -1.34
C ALA A 82 -4.97 -9.45 -1.10
N SER A 83 -4.53 -10.56 -1.69
CA SER A 83 -3.18 -11.09 -1.51
C SER A 83 -2.04 -10.21 -2.06
N LEU A 84 -2.31 -9.13 -2.81
CA LEU A 84 -1.26 -8.16 -3.17
C LEU A 84 -0.59 -7.55 -1.93
N THR A 85 -1.29 -7.53 -0.80
CA THR A 85 -0.76 -7.20 0.54
C THR A 85 0.55 -7.93 0.84
N LYS A 86 0.70 -9.18 0.38
CA LYS A 86 1.88 -10.01 0.67
C LYS A 86 3.16 -9.49 0.02
N VAL A 87 3.07 -8.65 -1.01
CA VAL A 87 4.22 -7.96 -1.59
C VAL A 87 4.82 -6.98 -0.57
N MET A 88 3.98 -6.19 0.11
CA MET A 88 4.42 -5.30 1.19
C MET A 88 4.97 -6.11 2.37
N THR A 89 4.32 -7.22 2.75
CA THR A 89 4.82 -8.12 3.80
C THR A 89 6.22 -8.65 3.47
N ALA A 90 6.44 -9.11 2.24
CA ALA A 90 7.75 -9.59 1.81
C ALA A 90 8.80 -8.48 1.81
N LEU A 91 8.47 -7.29 1.32
CA LEU A 91 9.37 -6.13 1.31
C LEU A 91 9.83 -5.77 2.73
N VAL A 92 8.88 -5.58 3.64
CA VAL A 92 9.19 -5.24 5.05
C VAL A 92 10.03 -6.35 5.69
N ALA A 93 9.66 -7.61 5.47
CA ALA A 93 10.43 -8.72 6.02
C ALA A 93 11.90 -8.72 5.56
N LEU A 94 12.14 -8.48 4.27
CA LEU A 94 13.49 -8.41 3.68
C LEU A 94 14.31 -7.23 4.20
N LYS A 95 13.68 -6.12 4.59
CA LYS A 95 14.38 -4.96 5.16
C LYS A 95 14.80 -5.17 6.62
N HIS A 96 14.11 -6.03 7.35
CA HIS A 96 14.22 -6.12 8.81
C HIS A 96 14.74 -7.47 9.33
N ALA A 97 14.89 -8.48 8.48
CA ALA A 97 15.37 -9.80 8.85
C ALA A 97 16.29 -10.41 7.79
N LYS A 98 17.09 -11.40 8.19
CA LYS A 98 17.96 -12.14 7.28
C LYS A 98 17.23 -13.36 6.72
N LEU A 99 17.55 -13.75 5.49
CA LEU A 99 16.93 -14.91 4.83
C LEU A 99 17.13 -16.23 5.59
N ASP A 100 18.26 -16.39 6.27
CA ASP A 100 18.60 -17.58 7.07
C ASP A 100 18.03 -17.55 8.50
N GLN A 101 17.37 -16.46 8.90
CA GLN A 101 16.71 -16.35 10.19
C GLN A 101 15.59 -17.38 10.30
N THR A 102 15.62 -18.21 11.34
CA THR A 102 14.53 -19.13 11.65
C THR A 102 13.36 -18.38 12.27
N LEU A 103 12.18 -18.59 11.71
CA LEU A 103 10.90 -18.11 12.21
C LEU A 103 10.16 -19.29 12.83
N THR A 104 9.42 -19.02 13.92
CA THR A 104 8.64 -20.03 14.62
C THR A 104 7.18 -19.61 14.68
N ALA A 105 6.26 -20.51 14.32
CA ALA A 105 4.83 -20.27 14.42
C ALA A 105 4.42 -20.18 15.90
N SER A 106 3.71 -19.10 16.25
CA SER A 106 2.95 -19.04 17.50
C SER A 106 1.55 -19.63 17.32
N THR A 107 0.73 -19.60 18.36
CA THR A 107 -0.70 -19.95 18.27
C THR A 107 -1.52 -19.00 17.39
N SER A 108 -1.01 -17.80 17.08
CA SER A 108 -1.70 -16.78 16.29
C SER A 108 -1.93 -17.18 14.84
N VAL A 109 -1.19 -18.16 14.31
CA VAL A 109 -1.46 -18.70 12.96
C VAL A 109 -2.87 -19.30 12.83
N ASN A 110 -3.50 -19.65 13.96
CA ASN A 110 -4.87 -20.15 14.02
C ASN A 110 -5.93 -19.04 13.97
N LEU A 111 -5.55 -17.75 14.03
CA LEU A 111 -6.49 -16.62 13.95
C LEU A 111 -7.13 -16.49 12.56
N ILE A 112 -6.53 -17.12 11.54
CA ILE A 112 -7.08 -17.20 10.19
C ILE A 112 -8.21 -18.24 10.16
N THR A 113 -9.44 -17.78 10.37
CA THR A 113 -10.64 -18.62 10.52
C THR A 113 -11.58 -18.53 9.32
N GLU A 114 -11.31 -17.62 8.38
CA GLU A 114 -12.11 -17.40 7.18
C GLU A 114 -12.13 -18.64 6.29
N GLU A 115 -13.34 -19.04 5.89
CA GLU A 115 -13.54 -20.18 4.99
C GLU A 115 -12.88 -19.90 3.62
N GLY A 116 -12.14 -20.89 3.10
CA GLY A 116 -11.40 -20.75 1.84
C GLY A 116 -10.08 -19.98 1.93
N ALA A 117 -9.68 -19.50 3.11
CA ALA A 117 -8.37 -18.87 3.30
C ALA A 117 -7.23 -19.83 2.92
N GLN A 118 -6.33 -19.38 2.05
CA GLN A 118 -5.17 -20.15 1.61
C GLN A 118 -4.17 -20.28 2.76
N LYS A 119 -3.86 -21.51 3.16
CA LYS A 119 -3.00 -21.84 4.30
C LYS A 119 -2.22 -23.12 4.00
N ILE A 120 -1.05 -23.26 4.61
CA ILE A 120 -0.31 -24.54 4.60
C ILE A 120 -0.58 -25.39 5.85
N GLY A 121 -1.31 -24.83 6.83
CA GLY A 121 -1.73 -25.55 8.03
C GLY A 121 -0.69 -25.54 9.13
N LEU A 122 0.06 -24.43 9.28
CA LEU A 122 1.04 -24.26 10.34
C LEU A 122 0.42 -24.47 11.73
N ARG A 123 1.20 -25.09 12.61
CA ARG A 123 0.89 -25.29 14.02
C ARG A 123 1.94 -24.60 14.87
N ALA A 124 1.55 -24.23 16.09
CA ALA A 124 2.49 -23.62 17.04
C ALA A 124 3.71 -24.52 17.25
N GLY A 125 4.90 -23.94 17.15
CA GLY A 125 6.17 -24.64 17.22
C GLY A 125 6.76 -25.08 15.86
N ASP A 126 5.96 -25.09 14.78
CA ASP A 126 6.51 -25.28 13.43
C ASP A 126 7.49 -24.15 13.11
N SER A 127 8.60 -24.48 12.44
CA SER A 127 9.64 -23.52 12.12
C SER A 127 10.17 -23.68 10.71
N MET A 128 10.59 -22.57 10.14
CA MET A 128 11.23 -22.49 8.82
C MET A 128 12.09 -21.24 8.73
N THR A 129 13.01 -21.21 7.77
CA THR A 129 13.78 -20.00 7.47
C THR A 129 12.89 -18.92 6.84
N LEU A 130 13.28 -17.65 6.96
CA LEU A 130 12.59 -16.56 6.28
C LEU A 130 12.56 -16.77 4.76
N ASP A 131 13.63 -17.30 4.17
CA ASP A 131 13.67 -17.65 2.75
C ASP A 131 12.52 -18.61 2.37
N GLN A 132 12.36 -19.71 3.10
CA GLN A 132 11.27 -20.66 2.89
C GLN A 132 9.91 -20.02 3.10
N ALA A 133 9.77 -19.19 4.14
CA ALA A 133 8.53 -18.48 4.43
C ALA A 133 8.14 -17.53 3.29
N LEU A 134 9.09 -16.77 2.73
CA LEU A 134 8.86 -15.88 1.60
C LEU A 134 8.46 -16.64 0.33
N HIS A 135 9.09 -17.77 0.04
CA HIS A 135 8.71 -18.62 -1.10
C HIS A 135 7.26 -19.10 -0.96
N ILE A 136 6.88 -19.60 0.22
CA ILE A 136 5.51 -20.07 0.47
C ILE A 136 4.51 -18.90 0.43
N LEU A 137 4.89 -17.75 1.00
CA LEU A 137 4.07 -16.53 1.02
C LEU A 137 3.80 -16.02 -0.40
N LEU A 138 4.80 -15.97 -1.27
CA LEU A 138 4.68 -15.34 -2.59
C LEU A 138 4.20 -16.29 -3.69
N ILE A 139 4.55 -17.58 -3.61
CA ILE A 139 4.17 -18.58 -4.63
C ILE A 139 2.82 -19.19 -4.30
N TYR A 140 2.62 -19.62 -3.05
CA TYR A 140 1.40 -20.30 -2.61
C TYR A 140 0.39 -19.34 -1.95
N SER A 141 0.78 -18.11 -1.63
CA SER A 141 -0.08 -17.10 -1.02
C SER A 141 -0.65 -17.52 0.36
N ALA A 142 0.14 -18.27 1.14
CA ALA A 142 -0.28 -18.78 2.44
C ALA A 142 -0.46 -17.64 3.47
N ASN A 143 -1.66 -17.54 4.05
CA ASN A 143 -2.02 -16.50 5.01
C ASN A 143 -1.42 -16.73 6.41
N ASP A 144 -1.35 -17.99 6.84
CA ASP A 144 -0.75 -18.42 8.11
C ASP A 144 0.76 -18.10 8.17
N VAL A 145 1.46 -18.24 7.04
CA VAL A 145 2.87 -17.82 6.91
C VAL A 145 3.01 -16.30 7.04
N GLY A 146 2.06 -15.52 6.49
CA GLY A 146 2.04 -14.07 6.67
C GLY A 146 1.98 -13.66 8.15
N ILE A 147 1.17 -14.37 8.95
CA ILE A 147 1.11 -14.17 10.41
C ILE A 147 2.44 -14.53 11.09
N MET A 148 3.02 -15.69 10.75
CA MET A 148 4.32 -16.11 11.30
C MET A 148 5.42 -15.08 11.03
N ILE A 149 5.52 -14.58 9.79
CA ILE A 149 6.48 -13.54 9.41
C ILE A 149 6.26 -12.28 10.24
N ALA A 150 5.00 -11.83 10.33
CA ALA A 150 4.65 -10.61 11.04
C ALA A 150 5.06 -10.66 12.53
N GLU A 151 4.74 -11.75 13.23
CA GLU A 151 5.08 -11.86 14.65
C GLU A 151 6.58 -11.96 14.92
N ASN A 152 7.31 -12.73 14.10
CA ASN A 152 8.74 -12.93 14.32
C ASN A 152 9.56 -11.67 14.02
N ILE A 153 9.10 -10.81 13.11
CA ILE A 153 9.84 -9.61 12.68
C ILE A 153 9.32 -8.35 13.39
N GLY A 154 8.01 -8.18 13.48
CA GLY A 154 7.38 -7.02 14.11
C GLY A 154 7.15 -7.18 15.62
N GLY A 155 7.48 -8.34 16.20
CA GLY A 155 7.19 -8.70 17.59
C GLY A 155 5.71 -9.03 17.86
N SER A 156 4.80 -8.53 17.02
CA SER A 156 3.39 -8.85 16.97
C SER A 156 2.85 -8.54 15.56
N VAL A 157 1.65 -9.03 15.24
CA VAL A 157 0.96 -8.69 13.98
C VAL A 157 0.75 -7.17 13.88
N ASP A 158 0.30 -6.53 14.95
CA ASP A 158 0.07 -5.07 14.98
C ASP A 158 1.39 -4.28 14.82
N GLY A 159 2.46 -4.75 15.46
CA GLY A 159 3.80 -4.15 15.32
C GLY A 159 4.30 -4.22 13.88
N PHE A 160 4.08 -5.35 13.21
CA PHE A 160 4.44 -5.50 11.81
C PHE A 160 3.54 -4.67 10.88
N VAL A 161 2.24 -4.59 11.13
CA VAL A 161 1.32 -3.73 10.37
C VAL A 161 1.72 -2.26 10.48
N LYS A 162 2.21 -1.81 11.64
CA LYS A 162 2.79 -0.47 11.79
C LYS A 162 4.00 -0.28 10.87
N MET A 163 4.90 -1.25 10.81
CA MET A 163 6.05 -1.24 9.90
C MET A 163 5.63 -1.20 8.42
N MET A 164 4.59 -1.96 8.03
CA MET A 164 4.05 -1.93 6.66
C MET A 164 3.53 -0.54 6.27
N ASN A 165 2.81 0.14 7.17
CA ASN A 165 2.30 1.48 6.89
C ASN A 165 3.41 2.54 6.92
N GLU A 166 4.42 2.39 7.77
CA GLU A 166 5.62 3.23 7.77
C GLU A 166 6.41 3.07 6.46
N GLU A 167 6.54 1.85 5.96
CA GLU A 167 7.19 1.56 4.68
C GLU A 167 6.40 2.16 3.51
N ALA A 168 5.08 2.00 3.48
CA ALA A 168 4.23 2.61 2.47
C ALA A 168 4.42 4.13 2.38
N LEU A 169 4.42 4.81 3.54
CA LEU A 169 4.67 6.25 3.60
C LEU A 169 6.08 6.61 3.10
N ALA A 170 7.09 5.83 3.47
CA ALA A 170 8.48 6.05 3.05
C ALA A 170 8.67 5.89 1.53
N LEU A 171 7.87 5.03 0.88
CA LEU A 171 7.84 4.85 -0.57
C LEU A 171 7.04 5.93 -1.31
N GLY A 172 6.27 6.76 -0.58
CA GLY A 172 5.34 7.72 -1.17
C GLY A 172 3.98 7.13 -1.58
N ALA A 173 3.70 5.88 -1.19
CA ALA A 173 2.41 5.21 -1.40
C ALA A 173 1.37 5.71 -0.37
N THR A 174 0.98 6.97 -0.50
CA THR A 174 0.19 7.67 0.53
C THR A 174 -1.31 7.39 0.50
N ASN A 175 -1.81 6.68 -0.51
CA ASN A 175 -3.23 6.34 -0.66
C ASN A 175 -3.53 4.86 -0.36
N CYS A 176 -2.66 4.20 0.40
CA CYS A 176 -2.86 2.84 0.88
C CYS A 176 -2.84 2.77 2.42
N HIS A 177 -3.43 1.70 2.96
CA HIS A 177 -3.41 1.40 4.38
C HIS A 177 -3.55 -0.12 4.60
N PHE A 178 -2.62 -0.70 5.35
CA PHE A 178 -2.61 -2.12 5.68
C PHE A 178 -3.14 -2.37 7.09
N GLN A 179 -3.93 -3.43 7.28
CA GLN A 179 -4.46 -3.86 8.58
C GLN A 179 -3.97 -5.26 8.99
N ASN A 180 -3.36 -6.00 8.07
CA ASN A 180 -2.85 -7.34 8.29
C ASN A 180 -1.78 -7.70 7.23
N PRO A 181 -0.98 -8.76 7.42
CA PRO A 181 0.11 -9.11 6.53
C PRO A 181 -0.30 -10.03 5.35
N HIS A 182 -1.56 -10.45 5.26
CA HIS A 182 -1.99 -11.50 4.32
C HIS A 182 -3.04 -11.05 3.30
N GLY A 183 -3.76 -9.96 3.58
CA GLY A 183 -4.74 -9.34 2.70
C GLY A 183 -6.16 -9.88 2.82
N LEU A 184 -6.50 -10.56 3.92
CA LEU A 184 -7.91 -10.88 4.16
C LEU A 184 -8.66 -9.59 4.51
N GLN A 185 -9.95 -9.56 4.21
CA GLN A 185 -10.76 -8.35 4.28
C GLN A 185 -10.85 -7.83 5.72
N LYS A 186 -10.52 -6.54 5.88
CA LYS A 186 -10.62 -5.77 7.11
C LYS A 186 -11.05 -4.36 6.77
N ASP A 187 -11.79 -3.72 7.67
CA ASP A 187 -12.13 -2.31 7.54
C ASP A 187 -10.85 -1.46 7.48
N ASN A 188 -10.83 -0.46 6.60
CA ASN A 188 -9.66 0.37 6.35
C ASN A 188 -8.41 -0.41 5.87
N HIS A 189 -8.56 -1.54 5.20
CA HIS A 189 -7.48 -2.21 4.47
C HIS A 189 -7.64 -1.99 2.97
N TYR A 190 -6.85 -1.09 2.40
CA TYR A 190 -6.99 -0.68 0.99
C TYR A 190 -5.65 -0.30 0.35
N VAL A 191 -5.60 -0.37 -0.98
CA VAL A 191 -4.52 0.14 -1.82
C VAL A 191 -5.12 0.90 -3.00
N THR A 192 -4.29 1.50 -3.85
CA THR A 192 -4.69 1.97 -5.18
C THR A 192 -3.93 1.19 -6.24
N ALA A 193 -4.21 1.39 -7.54
CA ALA A 193 -3.39 0.76 -8.58
C ALA A 193 -2.07 1.51 -8.83
N TYR A 194 -2.00 2.76 -8.37
CA TYR A 194 -0.81 3.60 -8.44
C TYR A 194 0.19 3.25 -7.33
N ASP A 195 -0.31 3.00 -6.12
CA ASP A 195 0.45 2.58 -4.94
C ASP A 195 0.87 1.09 -5.00
#